data_AF-A0A4U0RVN6-F1
#
_entry.id   AF-A0A4U0RVN6-F1
#
_cell.length_a   1.000
_cell.length_b   1.000
_cell.length_c   1.000
_cell.angle_alpha   90.00
_cell.angle_beta   90.00
_cell.angle_gamma   90.00
#
_symmetry.space_group_name_H-M   'P 1'
#
loop_
_entity.id
_entity.type
_entity.pdbx_description
1 polymer ?
#
loop_
_entity_poly.entity_id
_entity_poly.type
_entity_poly.pdbx_seq_one_letter_code
_entity_poly.pdbx_strand_id
1 'polypeptide(L)'
;MVRTSEQRVAGAVFAASSVVTPFFLGAVAGGIASGRVPTSGYGDALSSWTNPTSMLGGILAVSVCAYLAAVFLTGQSVRRGDTELEQGFRRRALAAGVASGLVALAGVFILHDDSPRLFHQLSRVGLPLLIISAVCGAAALLLLRSGRPPLVRTLAAAAIACVVAGWGVAQYPYLLGTHLTIDQAASPSATQWVLIAVSCVAAVLIAPSLLLLYTLSLRRKLE
;
A
#
# COMPACT_ATOMS: atom_id res chain seq x y z
N MET A 1 19.48 17.24 25.69
CA MET A 1 20.43 17.03 24.57
C MET A 1 20.57 15.53 24.38
N VAL A 2 19.91 14.95 23.36
CA VAL A 2 20.00 13.51 23.08
C VAL A 2 21.38 13.23 22.47
N ARG A 3 22.08 12.19 22.96
CA ARG A 3 23.42 11.83 22.46
C ARG A 3 23.29 11.29 21.04
N THR A 4 24.26 11.64 20.18
CA THR A 4 24.30 11.24 18.76
C THR A 4 24.26 9.72 18.55
N SER A 5 24.72 8.92 19.52
CA SER A 5 24.62 7.45 19.48
C SER A 5 23.18 6.95 19.63
N GLU A 6 22.41 7.50 20.57
CA GLU A 6 21.00 7.14 20.81
C GLU A 6 20.13 7.51 19.59
N GLN A 7 20.41 8.67 18.98
CA GLN A 7 19.73 9.10 17.74
C GLN A 7 20.02 8.14 16.57
N ARG A 8 21.24 7.62 16.46
CA ARG A 8 21.60 6.65 15.41
C ARG A 8 20.90 5.31 15.61
N VAL A 9 20.86 4.80 16.84
CA VAL A 9 20.17 3.54 17.14
C VAL A 9 18.67 3.67 16.91
N ALA A 10 18.04 4.73 17.42
CA ALA A 10 16.62 4.98 17.20
C ALA A 10 16.29 5.15 15.70
N GLY A 11 17.14 5.87 14.96
CA GLY A 11 16.99 6.01 13.51
C GLY A 11 17.12 4.68 12.77
N ALA A 12 18.05 3.82 13.15
CA ALA A 12 18.23 2.49 12.56
C ALA A 12 17.03 1.58 12.82
N VAL A 13 16.52 1.56 14.06
CA VAL A 13 15.33 0.77 14.43
C VAL A 13 14.08 1.26 13.68
N PHE A 14 13.91 2.58 13.56
CA PHE A 14 12.81 3.16 12.82
C PHE A 14 12.88 2.81 11.33
N ALA A 15 14.07 2.92 10.72
CA ALA A 15 14.29 2.57 9.32
C ALA A 15 14.02 1.09 9.06
N ALA A 16 14.55 0.20 9.90
CA ALA A 16 14.32 -1.24 9.81
C ALA A 16 12.82 -1.58 9.92
N SER A 17 12.14 -1.05 10.95
CA SER A 17 10.71 -1.26 11.15
C SER A 17 9.86 -0.76 9.98
N SER A 18 10.26 0.36 9.36
CA SER A 18 9.58 0.97 8.21
C SER A 18 9.69 0.15 6.92
N VAL A 19 10.63 -0.79 6.85
CA VAL A 19 10.78 -1.74 5.73
C VAL A 19 10.15 -3.08 6.07
N VAL A 20 10.44 -3.60 7.26
CA VAL A 20 10.00 -4.91 7.73
C VAL A 20 8.47 -5.00 7.78
N THR A 21 7.81 -3.99 8.33
CA THR A 21 6.34 -4.00 8.50
C THR A 21 5.60 -4.09 7.16
N PRO A 22 5.81 -3.17 6.18
CA PRO A 22 5.12 -3.27 4.90
C PRO A 22 5.55 -4.50 4.09
N PHE A 23 6.82 -4.93 4.18
CA PHE A 23 7.28 -6.15 3.51
C PHE A 23 6.45 -7.36 3.93
N PHE A 24 6.34 -7.61 5.24
CA PHE A 24 5.60 -8.76 5.73
C PHE A 24 4.10 -8.64 5.51
N LEU A 25 3.53 -7.44 5.61
CA LEU A 25 2.13 -7.21 5.23
C LEU A 25 1.87 -7.60 3.76
N GLY A 26 2.75 -7.18 2.85
CA GLY A 26 2.67 -7.53 1.42
C GLY A 26 2.90 -9.02 1.16
N ALA A 27 3.83 -9.64 1.89
CA ALA A 27 4.11 -11.08 1.78
C ALA A 27 2.92 -11.94 2.22
N VAL A 28 2.23 -11.53 3.30
CA VAL A 28 0.98 -12.15 3.76
C VAL A 28 -0.11 -12.01 2.69
N ALA A 29 -0.29 -10.80 2.14
CA ALA A 29 -1.27 -10.58 1.07
C ALA A 29 -1.00 -11.46 -0.16
N GLY A 30 0.25 -11.59 -0.59
CA GLY A 30 0.63 -12.49 -1.68
C GLY A 30 0.48 -13.98 -1.33
N GLY A 31 0.69 -14.35 -0.07
CA GLY A 31 0.53 -15.73 0.42
C GLY A 31 -0.94 -16.17 0.40
N ILE A 32 -1.83 -15.28 0.86
CA ILE A 32 -3.29 -15.46 0.79
C ILE A 32 -3.72 -15.58 -0.68
N ALA A 33 -3.25 -14.67 -1.54
CA ALA A 33 -3.69 -14.60 -2.93
C ALA A 33 -3.18 -15.78 -3.77
N SER A 34 -2.03 -16.37 -3.41
CA SER A 34 -1.52 -17.60 -4.04
C SER A 34 -2.16 -18.89 -3.52
N GLY A 35 -3.06 -18.80 -2.54
CA GLY A 35 -3.80 -19.96 -2.02
C GLY A 35 -2.99 -20.94 -1.19
N ARG A 36 -1.81 -20.52 -0.71
CA ARG A 36 -0.88 -21.36 0.08
C ARG A 36 -1.19 -21.38 1.58
N VAL A 37 -2.27 -20.73 1.99
CA VAL A 37 -2.73 -20.67 3.39
C VAL A 37 -3.96 -21.59 3.52
N PRO A 38 -3.82 -22.76 4.20
CA PRO A 38 -4.93 -23.69 4.37
C PRO A 38 -5.98 -23.16 5.35
N THR A 39 -7.23 -23.54 5.11
CA THR A 39 -8.39 -23.13 5.93
C THR A 39 -8.43 -23.77 7.31
N SER A 40 -7.82 -24.95 7.47
CA SER A 40 -7.69 -25.65 8.75
C SER A 40 -6.70 -25.00 9.72
N GLY A 41 -5.99 -23.94 9.29
CA GLY A 41 -4.81 -23.46 9.99
C GLY A 41 -3.62 -24.43 9.85
N TYR A 42 -2.54 -24.12 10.56
CA TYR A 42 -1.32 -24.94 10.61
C TYR A 42 -0.67 -25.22 9.23
N GLY A 43 -0.78 -24.27 8.30
CA GLY A 43 0.03 -24.29 7.08
C GLY A 43 1.52 -24.23 7.39
N ASP A 44 2.34 -24.60 6.42
CA ASP A 44 3.79 -24.49 6.57
C ASP A 44 4.19 -23.04 6.83
N ALA A 45 4.73 -22.82 8.02
CA ALA A 45 5.05 -21.51 8.56
C ALA A 45 6.07 -20.74 7.72
N LEU A 46 6.81 -21.38 6.81
CA LEU A 46 7.75 -20.72 5.90
C LEU A 46 7.18 -20.61 4.48
N SER A 47 6.80 -21.71 3.83
CA SER A 47 6.39 -21.64 2.43
C SER A 47 5.09 -20.85 2.17
N SER A 48 4.22 -20.69 3.17
CA SER A 48 2.98 -19.91 3.03
C SER A 48 3.23 -18.42 2.72
N TRP A 49 4.41 -17.88 3.03
CA TRP A 49 4.75 -16.47 2.84
C TRP A 49 6.14 -16.26 2.18
N THR A 50 6.90 -17.32 1.87
CA THR A 50 8.18 -17.24 1.15
C THR A 50 8.13 -17.67 -0.31
N ASN A 51 6.97 -17.58 -0.96
CA ASN A 51 6.80 -17.92 -2.38
C ASN A 51 6.99 -16.69 -3.30
N PRO A 52 7.14 -16.87 -4.63
CA PRO A 52 7.35 -15.77 -5.57
C PRO A 52 6.27 -14.68 -5.50
N THR A 53 4.99 -15.05 -5.39
CA THR A 53 3.89 -14.09 -5.28
C THR A 53 3.93 -13.30 -3.95
N SER A 54 4.29 -13.94 -2.85
CA SER A 54 4.52 -13.27 -1.56
C SER A 54 5.72 -12.33 -1.59
N MET A 55 6.85 -12.76 -2.16
CA MET A 55 8.04 -11.91 -2.29
C MET A 55 7.74 -10.68 -3.14
N LEU A 56 7.03 -10.86 -4.26
CA LEU A 56 6.53 -9.76 -5.06
C LEU A 56 5.64 -8.81 -4.24
N GLY A 57 4.66 -9.34 -3.51
CA GLY A 57 3.77 -8.54 -2.67
C GLY A 57 4.51 -7.71 -1.63
N GLY A 58 5.50 -8.31 -0.96
CA GLY A 58 6.34 -7.61 0.03
C GLY A 58 7.22 -6.53 -0.59
N ILE A 59 7.90 -6.83 -1.69
CA ILE A 59 8.75 -5.86 -2.41
C ILE A 59 7.91 -4.71 -2.96
N LEU A 60 6.72 -5.01 -3.50
CA LEU A 60 5.79 -4.00 -4.01
C LEU A 60 5.30 -3.09 -2.88
N ALA A 61 4.92 -3.66 -1.73
CA ALA A 61 4.47 -2.89 -0.57
C ALA A 61 5.56 -1.91 -0.08
N VAL A 62 6.80 -2.37 0.08
CA VAL A 62 7.93 -1.51 0.47
C VAL A 62 8.16 -0.41 -0.57
N SER A 63 8.19 -0.76 -1.85
CA SER A 63 8.46 0.19 -2.95
C SER A 63 7.40 1.29 -3.01
N VAL A 64 6.13 0.90 -2.87
CA VAL A 64 4.99 1.81 -2.86
C VAL A 64 4.98 2.70 -1.62
N CYS A 65 5.31 2.17 -0.44
CA CYS A 65 5.50 2.97 0.77
C CYS A 65 6.63 4.01 0.61
N ALA A 66 7.77 3.60 0.04
CA ALA A 66 8.88 4.49 -0.24
C ALA A 66 8.50 5.60 -1.24
N TYR A 67 7.75 5.23 -2.29
CA TYR A 67 7.21 6.18 -3.27
C TYR A 67 6.29 7.21 -2.62
N LEU A 68 5.28 6.77 -1.85
CA LEU A 68 4.38 7.68 -1.14
C LEU A 68 5.11 8.59 -0.16
N ALA A 69 6.03 8.04 0.63
CA ALA A 69 6.83 8.81 1.56
C ALA A 69 7.59 9.93 0.83
N ALA A 70 8.27 9.62 -0.27
CA ALA A 70 9.00 10.60 -1.06
C ALA A 70 8.08 11.66 -1.71
N VAL A 71 6.90 11.26 -2.21
CA VAL A 71 5.89 12.18 -2.77
C VAL A 71 5.38 13.15 -1.71
N PHE A 72 5.03 12.66 -0.53
CA PHE A 72 4.52 13.48 0.56
C PHE A 72 5.62 14.40 1.11
N LEU A 73 6.85 13.91 1.25
CA LEU A 73 8.01 14.70 1.68
C LEU A 73 8.35 15.80 0.67
N THR A 74 8.25 15.53 -0.63
CA THR A 74 8.41 16.58 -1.67
C THR A 74 7.40 17.71 -1.44
N GLY A 75 6.12 17.39 -1.20
CA GLY A 75 5.11 18.41 -0.91
C GLY A 75 5.31 19.14 0.42
N GLN A 76 5.92 18.49 1.42
CA GLN A 76 6.29 19.14 2.68
C GLN A 76 7.50 20.08 2.51
N SER A 77 8.50 19.71 1.72
CA SER A 77 9.65 20.57 1.40
C SER A 77 9.24 21.84 0.66
N VAL A 78 8.35 21.72 -0.33
CA VAL A 78 7.76 22.90 -1.02
C VAL A 78 7.07 23.84 -0.03
N ARG A 79 6.28 23.29 0.90
CA ARG A 79 5.59 24.10 1.94
C ARG A 79 6.54 24.78 2.92
N ARG A 80 7.75 24.23 3.11
CA ARG A 80 8.79 24.80 3.97
C ARG A 80 9.69 25.78 3.23
N GLY A 81 9.59 25.87 1.90
CA GLY A 81 10.46 26.72 1.07
C GLY A 81 11.88 26.18 0.91
N ASP A 82 12.10 24.89 1.22
CA ASP A 82 13.42 24.26 1.14
C ASP A 82 13.60 23.60 -0.23
N THR A 83 14.24 24.33 -1.13
CA THR A 83 14.41 23.94 -2.54
C THR A 83 15.41 22.81 -2.72
N GLU A 84 16.42 22.70 -1.86
CA GLU A 84 17.41 21.62 -1.91
C GLU A 84 16.77 20.29 -1.52
N LEU A 85 16.04 20.27 -0.39
CA LEU A 85 15.31 19.08 0.03
C LEU A 85 14.20 18.70 -0.96
N GLU A 86 13.51 19.69 -1.54
CA GLU A 86 12.51 19.43 -2.58
C GLU A 86 13.13 18.66 -3.74
N GLN A 87 14.25 19.13 -4.30
CA GLN A 87 14.90 18.48 -5.43
C GLN A 87 15.35 17.06 -5.09
N GLY A 88 15.91 16.87 -3.89
CA GLY A 88 16.32 15.56 -3.37
C GLY A 88 15.14 14.58 -3.26
N PHE A 89 14.04 14.98 -2.63
CA PHE A 89 12.85 14.13 -2.50
C PHE A 89 12.13 13.90 -3.83
N ARG A 90 12.12 14.88 -4.73
CA ARG A 90 11.56 14.73 -6.08
C ARG A 90 12.30 13.66 -6.87
N ARG A 91 13.64 13.63 -6.82
CA ARG A 91 14.45 12.59 -7.47
C ARG A 91 14.19 11.21 -6.85
N ARG A 92 14.09 11.12 -5.52
CA ARG A 92 13.75 9.87 -4.81
C ARG A 92 12.35 9.38 -5.14
N ALA A 93 11.37 10.28 -5.25
CA ALA A 93 10.00 9.95 -5.62
C ALA A 93 9.93 9.43 -7.07
N LEU A 94 10.65 10.05 -8.00
CA LEU A 94 10.76 9.52 -9.37
C LEU A 94 11.42 8.12 -9.39
N ALA A 95 12.55 7.96 -8.69
CA ALA A 95 13.25 6.68 -8.64
C ALA A 95 12.39 5.58 -8.01
N ALA A 96 11.75 5.85 -6.86
CA ALA A 96 10.88 4.91 -6.17
C ALA A 96 9.61 4.59 -6.98
N GLY A 97 9.03 5.57 -7.67
CA GLY A 97 7.86 5.35 -8.52
C GLY A 97 8.19 4.51 -9.76
N VAL A 98 9.33 4.76 -10.41
CA VAL A 98 9.83 3.91 -11.52
C VAL A 98 10.14 2.50 -11.01
N ALA A 99 10.83 2.36 -9.88
CA ALA A 99 11.10 1.07 -9.27
C ALA A 99 9.80 0.31 -8.95
N SER A 100 8.81 0.97 -8.37
CA SER A 100 7.49 0.38 -8.11
C SER A 100 6.79 -0.07 -9.39
N GLY A 101 6.88 0.72 -10.46
CA GLY A 101 6.36 0.34 -11.77
C GLY A 101 7.06 -0.88 -12.37
N LEU A 102 8.38 -0.96 -12.27
CA LEU A 102 9.17 -2.12 -12.71
C LEU A 102 8.83 -3.37 -11.91
N VAL A 103 8.67 -3.26 -10.58
CA VAL A 103 8.22 -4.37 -9.73
C VAL A 103 6.81 -4.82 -10.12
N ALA A 104 5.90 -3.88 -10.38
CA ALA A 104 4.54 -4.21 -10.84
C ALA A 104 4.56 -4.94 -12.20
N LEU A 105 5.41 -4.51 -13.14
CA LEU A 105 5.59 -5.18 -14.43
C LEU A 105 6.21 -6.58 -14.28
N ALA A 106 7.24 -6.74 -13.45
CA ALA A 106 7.80 -8.05 -13.11
C ALA A 106 6.72 -8.95 -12.49
N GLY A 107 5.84 -8.36 -11.69
CA GLY A 107 4.70 -9.03 -11.08
C GLY A 107 3.75 -9.68 -12.08
N VAL A 108 3.60 -9.14 -13.29
CA VAL A 108 2.79 -9.75 -14.36
C VAL A 108 3.31 -11.14 -14.71
N PHE A 109 4.63 -11.28 -14.90
CA PHE A 109 5.26 -12.56 -15.23
C PHE A 109 5.24 -13.52 -14.04
N ILE A 110 5.54 -13.03 -12.84
CA ILE A 110 5.51 -13.85 -11.62
C ILE A 110 4.10 -14.38 -11.36
N LEU A 111 3.06 -13.55 -11.48
CA LEU A 111 1.68 -13.99 -11.28
C LEU A 111 1.22 -14.95 -12.37
N HIS A 112 1.67 -14.77 -13.62
CA HIS A 112 1.35 -15.69 -14.70
C HIS A 112 1.82 -17.11 -14.40
N ASP A 113 3.04 -17.26 -13.86
CA ASP A 113 3.65 -18.57 -13.61
C ASP A 113 3.24 -19.14 -12.23
N ASP A 114 3.23 -18.32 -11.19
CA ASP A 114 3.06 -18.76 -9.79
C ASP A 114 1.61 -18.70 -9.30
N SER A 115 0.77 -17.82 -9.86
CA SER A 115 -0.64 -17.65 -9.45
C SER A 115 -1.57 -17.35 -10.63
N PRO A 116 -1.75 -18.31 -11.57
CA PRO A 116 -2.49 -18.09 -12.83
C PRO A 116 -3.92 -17.61 -12.63
N ARG A 117 -4.56 -18.05 -11.53
CA ARG A 117 -5.90 -17.61 -11.15
C ARG A 117 -5.95 -16.11 -10.83
N LEU A 118 -5.02 -15.65 -9.99
CA LEU A 118 -4.94 -14.24 -9.60
C LEU A 118 -4.63 -13.38 -10.83
N PHE A 119 -3.72 -13.83 -11.68
CA PHE A 119 -3.45 -13.20 -12.97
C PHE A 119 -4.73 -13.06 -13.81
N HIS A 120 -5.46 -14.16 -14.02
CA HIS A 120 -6.68 -14.16 -14.83
C HIS A 120 -7.76 -13.21 -14.29
N GLN A 121 -7.96 -13.19 -12.96
CA GLN A 121 -8.95 -12.32 -12.33
C GLN A 121 -8.54 -10.84 -12.37
N LEU A 122 -7.25 -10.53 -12.17
CA LEU A 122 -6.72 -9.19 -12.36
C LEU A 122 -6.86 -8.73 -13.82
N SER A 123 -6.67 -9.62 -14.79
CA SER A 123 -6.82 -9.29 -16.22
C SER A 123 -8.28 -9.15 -16.69
N ARG A 124 -9.26 -9.66 -15.94
CA ARG A 124 -10.69 -9.53 -16.27
C ARG A 124 -11.40 -8.50 -15.42
N VAL A 125 -11.54 -8.78 -14.13
CA VAL A 125 -12.38 -7.99 -13.22
C VAL A 125 -11.57 -6.85 -12.59
N GLY A 126 -10.28 -7.08 -12.31
CA GLY A 126 -9.38 -6.06 -11.79
C GLY A 126 -8.86 -5.06 -12.83
N LEU A 127 -9.01 -5.37 -14.12
CA LEU A 127 -8.36 -4.63 -15.21
C LEU A 127 -8.71 -3.13 -15.23
N PRO A 128 -9.99 -2.71 -15.06
CA PRO A 128 -10.32 -1.29 -15.04
C PRO A 128 -9.60 -0.53 -13.91
N LEU A 129 -9.50 -1.14 -12.72
CA LEU A 129 -8.79 -0.55 -11.58
C LEU A 129 -7.28 -0.47 -11.83
N LEU A 130 -6.70 -1.48 -12.47
CA LEU A 130 -5.28 -1.44 -12.87
C LEU A 130 -5.00 -0.37 -13.93
N ILE A 131 -5.90 -0.17 -14.89
CA ILE A 131 -5.78 0.90 -15.90
C ILE A 131 -5.84 2.27 -15.22
N ILE A 132 -6.85 2.49 -14.36
CA ILE A 132 -6.97 3.74 -13.60
C ILE A 132 -5.71 3.97 -12.77
N SER A 133 -5.20 2.93 -12.12
CA SER A 133 -3.96 2.99 -11.35
C SER A 133 -2.76 3.41 -12.20
N ALA A 134 -2.58 2.77 -13.35
CA ALA A 134 -1.49 3.06 -14.28
C ALA A 134 -1.57 4.51 -14.80
N VAL A 135 -2.77 4.98 -15.16
CA VAL A 135 -3.00 6.36 -15.61
C VAL A 135 -2.70 7.35 -14.49
N CYS A 136 -3.21 7.12 -13.28
CA CYS A 136 -2.94 7.97 -12.12
C CYS A 136 -1.44 7.98 -11.76
N GLY A 137 -0.78 6.83 -11.78
CA GLY A 137 0.66 6.70 -11.50
C GLY A 137 1.51 7.41 -12.54
N ALA A 138 1.22 7.22 -13.83
CA ALA A 138 1.92 7.91 -14.91
C ALA A 138 1.70 9.43 -14.83
N ALA A 139 0.46 9.88 -14.61
CA ALA A 139 0.15 11.29 -14.41
C ALA A 139 0.90 11.86 -13.19
N ALA A 140 0.95 11.14 -12.06
CA ALA A 140 1.70 11.57 -10.88
C ALA A 140 3.20 11.73 -11.19
N LEU A 141 3.81 10.79 -11.91
CA LEU A 141 5.22 10.85 -12.30
C LEU A 141 5.53 12.00 -13.27
N LEU A 142 4.65 12.24 -14.24
CA LEU A 142 4.80 13.36 -15.17
C LEU A 142 4.66 14.71 -14.45
N LEU A 143 3.64 14.85 -13.61
CA LEU A 143 3.38 16.09 -12.88
C LEU A 143 4.35 16.34 -11.73
N LEU A 144 5.09 15.31 -11.30
CA LEU A 144 6.20 15.46 -10.35
C LEU A 144 7.23 16.47 -10.88
N ARG A 145 7.39 16.58 -12.20
CA ARG A 145 8.29 17.55 -12.85
C ARG A 145 7.71 18.96 -12.91
N SER A 146 6.38 19.10 -12.84
CA SER A 146 5.67 20.37 -13.08
C SER A 146 5.35 21.18 -11.81
N GLY A 147 5.79 20.75 -10.63
CA GLY A 147 5.70 21.55 -9.40
C GLY A 147 4.31 21.67 -8.76
N ARG A 148 3.41 20.68 -8.93
CA ARG A 148 2.06 20.69 -8.33
C ARG A 148 1.87 19.64 -7.23
N PRO A 149 2.43 19.86 -6.01
CA PRO A 149 2.46 18.85 -4.96
C PRO A 149 1.11 18.31 -4.47
N PRO A 150 0.01 19.08 -4.32
CA PRO A 150 -1.25 18.52 -3.82
C PRO A 150 -1.85 17.52 -4.82
N LEU A 151 -1.80 17.84 -6.11
CA LEU A 151 -2.39 17.00 -7.15
C LEU A 151 -1.54 15.74 -7.41
N VAL A 152 -0.21 15.85 -7.30
CA VAL A 152 0.67 14.67 -7.34
C VAL A 152 0.36 13.71 -6.18
N ARG A 153 0.11 14.23 -4.97
CA ARG A 153 -0.24 13.41 -3.80
C ARG A 153 -1.56 12.67 -3.98
N THR A 154 -2.60 13.34 -4.50
CA THR A 154 -3.89 12.70 -4.73
C THR A 154 -3.81 11.63 -5.81
N LEU A 155 -3.10 11.90 -6.92
CA LEU A 155 -2.90 10.91 -7.99
C LEU A 155 -2.09 9.71 -7.51
N ALA A 156 -1.00 9.92 -6.75
CA ALA A 156 -0.20 8.83 -6.19
C ALA A 156 -1.02 7.96 -5.24
N ALA A 157 -1.80 8.58 -4.33
CA ALA A 157 -2.67 7.86 -3.41
C ALA A 157 -3.78 7.10 -4.14
N ALA A 158 -4.41 7.72 -5.15
CA ALA A 158 -5.42 7.08 -5.98
C ALA A 158 -4.86 5.88 -6.74
N ALA A 159 -3.65 6.01 -7.32
CA ALA A 159 -3.00 4.91 -8.03
C ALA A 159 -2.86 3.68 -7.14
N ILE A 160 -2.35 3.87 -5.92
CA ILE A 160 -2.11 2.78 -4.98
C ILE A 160 -3.41 2.20 -4.44
N ALA A 161 -4.38 3.06 -4.11
CA ALA A 161 -5.71 2.61 -3.70
C ALA A 161 -6.37 1.75 -4.78
N CYS A 162 -6.23 2.11 -6.06
CA CYS A 162 -6.72 1.32 -7.18
C CYS A 162 -5.99 -0.03 -7.33
N VAL A 163 -4.67 -0.10 -7.09
CA VAL A 163 -3.96 -1.41 -7.07
C VAL A 163 -4.50 -2.31 -5.97
N VAL A 164 -4.62 -1.78 -4.74
CA VAL A 164 -5.11 -2.54 -3.59
C VAL A 164 -6.57 -2.97 -3.80
N ALA A 165 -7.41 -2.08 -4.32
CA ALA A 165 -8.79 -2.41 -4.68
C ALA A 165 -8.85 -3.46 -5.80
N GLY A 166 -8.02 -3.34 -6.83
CA GLY A 166 -7.93 -4.30 -7.93
C GLY A 166 -7.55 -5.70 -7.45
N TRP A 167 -6.59 -5.77 -6.53
CA TRP A 167 -6.24 -7.02 -5.84
C TRP A 167 -7.42 -7.59 -5.04
N GLY A 168 -8.13 -6.76 -4.25
CA GLY A 168 -9.29 -7.21 -3.47
C GLY A 168 -10.43 -7.72 -4.35
N VAL A 169 -10.74 -7.00 -5.43
CA VAL A 169 -11.76 -7.38 -6.41
C VAL A 169 -11.38 -8.67 -7.13
N ALA A 170 -10.10 -8.85 -7.48
CA ALA A 170 -9.62 -10.06 -8.13
C ALA A 170 -9.74 -11.33 -7.26
N GLN A 171 -9.83 -11.18 -5.94
CA GLN A 171 -10.02 -12.32 -5.04
C GLN A 171 -11.49 -12.73 -4.88
N TYR A 172 -12.44 -11.83 -5.19
CA TYR A 172 -13.88 -12.11 -5.04
C TYR A 172 -14.31 -13.38 -5.82
N PRO A 173 -15.14 -14.27 -5.25
CA PRO A 173 -15.81 -14.22 -3.94
C PRO A 173 -15.03 -14.86 -2.77
N TYR A 174 -13.73 -15.09 -2.94
CA TYR A 174 -12.92 -15.86 -1.99
C TYR A 174 -12.11 -14.97 -1.05
N LEU A 175 -11.94 -15.46 0.18
CA LEU A 175 -11.18 -14.79 1.24
C LEU A 175 -9.81 -15.45 1.45
N LEU A 176 -9.71 -16.78 1.29
CA LEU A 176 -8.46 -17.55 1.33
C LEU A 176 -8.34 -18.43 0.08
N GLY A 177 -7.55 -17.97 -0.90
CA GLY A 177 -7.29 -18.71 -2.13
C GLY A 177 -8.56 -19.18 -2.84
N THR A 178 -8.68 -20.49 -3.07
CA THR A 178 -9.87 -21.15 -3.64
C THR A 178 -10.70 -21.90 -2.59
N HIS A 179 -10.30 -21.88 -1.33
CA HIS A 179 -10.76 -22.84 -0.32
C HIS A 179 -11.81 -22.29 0.64
N LEU A 180 -11.93 -20.97 0.76
CA LEU A 180 -12.91 -20.33 1.64
C LEU A 180 -13.55 -19.12 0.97
N THR A 181 -14.87 -19.15 0.79
CA THR A 181 -15.63 -17.99 0.29
C THR A 181 -15.94 -17.01 1.41
N ILE A 182 -16.23 -15.75 1.05
CA ILE A 182 -16.67 -14.73 2.01
C ILE A 182 -17.93 -15.19 2.76
N ASP A 183 -18.88 -15.82 2.07
CA ASP A 183 -20.11 -16.33 2.67
C ASP A 183 -19.85 -17.47 3.67
N GLN A 184 -18.89 -18.36 3.36
CA GLN A 184 -18.50 -19.44 4.26
C GLN A 184 -17.71 -18.94 5.47
N ALA A 185 -16.94 -17.87 5.30
CA ALA A 185 -16.17 -17.24 6.37
C ALA A 185 -17.00 -16.29 7.24
N ALA A 186 -18.23 -15.96 6.82
CA ALA A 186 -19.05 -14.97 7.48
C ALA A 186 -19.44 -15.44 8.90
N SER A 187 -19.27 -14.54 9.87
CA SER A 187 -19.78 -14.76 11.22
C SER A 187 -21.32 -14.81 11.23
N PRO A 188 -21.96 -15.39 12.27
CA PRO A 188 -23.40 -15.30 12.45
C PRO A 188 -23.91 -13.85 12.32
N SER A 189 -25.11 -13.69 11.75
CA SER A 189 -25.68 -12.37 11.39
C SER A 189 -25.67 -11.35 12.52
N ALA A 190 -25.91 -11.79 13.76
CA ALA A 190 -25.85 -10.93 14.94
C ALA A 190 -24.44 -10.34 15.15
N THR A 191 -23.39 -11.16 15.10
CA THR A 191 -21.99 -10.72 15.23
C THR A 191 -21.58 -9.82 14.06
N GLN A 192 -22.03 -10.15 12.85
CA GLN A 192 -21.73 -9.35 11.67
C GLN A 192 -22.31 -7.93 11.77
N TRP A 193 -23.57 -7.79 12.21
CA TRP A 193 -24.17 -6.47 12.43
C TRP A 193 -23.44 -5.66 13.49
N VAL A 194 -23.00 -6.29 14.58
CA VAL A 194 -22.20 -5.63 15.62
C VAL A 194 -20.87 -5.12 15.05
N LEU A 195 -20.15 -5.94 14.28
CA LEU A 195 -18.89 -5.54 13.67
C LEU A 195 -19.05 -4.38 12.69
N ILE A 196 -20.14 -4.38 11.90
CA ILE A 196 -20.47 -3.26 11.00
C ILE A 196 -20.75 -1.99 11.82
N ALA A 197 -21.59 -2.08 12.85
CA ALA A 197 -21.92 -0.94 13.69
C ALA A 197 -20.67 -0.35 14.37
N VAL A 198 -19.83 -1.19 14.96
CA VAL A 198 -18.57 -0.76 15.60
C VAL A 198 -17.62 -0.12 14.57
N SER A 199 -17.50 -0.70 13.37
CA SER A 199 -16.67 -0.14 12.30
C SER A 199 -17.17 1.23 11.85
N CYS A 200 -18.48 1.41 11.71
CA CYS A 200 -19.10 2.70 11.40
C CYS A 200 -18.86 3.74 12.50
N VAL A 201 -19.04 3.35 13.77
CA VAL A 201 -18.76 4.23 14.91
C VAL A 201 -17.28 4.63 14.93
N ALA A 202 -16.37 3.68 14.73
CA ALA A 202 -14.94 3.95 14.65
C ALA A 202 -14.62 4.92 13.49
N ALA A 203 -15.21 4.73 12.31
CA ALA A 203 -15.03 5.63 11.18
C ALA A 203 -15.53 7.05 11.48
N VAL A 204 -16.71 7.18 12.11
CA VAL A 204 -17.30 8.48 12.50
C VAL A 204 -16.50 9.18 13.59
N LEU A 205 -15.77 8.47 14.45
CA LEU A 205 -14.90 9.08 15.46
C LEU A 205 -13.51 9.42 14.92
N ILE A 206 -12.92 8.52 14.12
CA ILE A 206 -11.54 8.64 13.64
C ILE A 206 -11.43 9.58 12.44
N ALA A 207 -12.35 9.51 11.48
CA ALA A 207 -12.25 10.33 10.27
C ALA A 207 -12.30 11.84 10.57
N PRO A 208 -13.23 12.36 11.40
CA PRO A 208 -13.28 13.79 11.71
C PRO A 208 -12.07 14.25 12.52
N SER A 209 -11.58 13.43 13.45
CA SER A 209 -10.40 13.78 14.25
C SER A 209 -9.14 13.87 13.40
N LEU A 210 -8.94 12.94 12.45
CA LEU A 210 -7.86 13.03 11.47
C LEU A 210 -8.04 14.23 10.53
N LEU A 211 -9.24 14.49 10.03
CA LEU A 211 -9.52 15.66 9.17
C LEU A 211 -9.23 16.97 9.92
N LEU A 212 -9.65 17.08 11.18
CA LEU A 212 -9.38 18.23 12.03
C LEU A 212 -7.87 18.38 12.25
N LEU A 213 -7.16 17.31 12.62
CA LEU A 213 -5.72 17.32 12.82
C LEU A 213 -4.97 17.76 11.56
N TYR A 214 -5.27 17.16 10.41
CA TYR A 214 -4.63 17.51 9.15
C TYR A 214 -4.98 18.93 8.72
N THR A 215 -6.23 19.39 8.86
CA THR A 215 -6.60 20.76 8.49
C THR A 215 -5.93 21.81 9.38
N LEU A 216 -5.85 21.59 10.70
CA LEU A 216 -5.16 22.48 11.64
C LEU A 216 -3.65 22.52 11.37
N SER A 217 -3.02 21.36 11.20
CA SER A 217 -1.60 21.23 10.86
C SER A 217 -1.28 21.85 9.50
N LEU A 218 -2.18 21.71 8.52
CA LEU A 218 -2.00 22.30 7.19
C LEU A 218 -2.16 23.82 7.22
N ARG A 219 -3.01 24.37 8.09
CA ARG A 219 -3.28 25.80 8.26
C ARG A 219 -2.33 26.54 9.22
N ARG A 220 -1.30 25.88 9.78
CA ARG A 220 -0.39 26.43 10.81
C ARG A 220 -1.12 27.01 12.05
N LYS A 221 -2.29 26.47 12.42
CA LYS A 221 -3.03 26.91 13.62
C LYS A 221 -2.63 26.15 14.89
N LEU A 222 -1.49 25.46 14.86
CA LEU A 222 -0.95 24.64 15.97
C LEU A 222 0.41 25.18 16.47
N GLU A 223 0.73 26.43 16.14
CA GLU A 223 1.87 27.18 16.70
C GLU A 223 1.36 28.22 17.70
#